data_AF-A0A382KTY3-F1
#
_entry.id   AF-A0A382KTY3-F1
#
_cell.length_a   1.000
_cell.length_b   1.000
_cell.length_c   1.000
_cell.angle_alpha   90.00
_cell.angle_beta   90.00
_cell.angle_gamma   90.00
#
_symmetry.space_group_name_H-M   'P 1'
#
loop_
_entity.id
_entity.type
_entity.pdbx_description
1 polymer ?
#
loop_
_entity_poly.entity_id
_entity_poly.type
_entity_poly.pdbx_seq_one_letter_code
_entity_poly.pdbx_strand_id
1 'polypeptide(L)'
;MNYKTDDLRIESIKAVTTPLEVCKEIPITEQAAKTTALTRKAIHQILHNNDKRLIVISGPCSIHDVSAAKEYASRLKPLIEKYSDDLLIIMRVYFEKPRTTVGWKGLINDPSLDNSFNINKGLRLARQLLLDLNEMGVPAGTEYLDLITPQYVTDLISWGAIGARTTESQVHRELASGLSCPVGFKNGTYGTTKIAVDAINAATR
;
A
#
# COMPACT_ATOMS: atom_id res chain seq x y z
N MET A 1 18.88 38.50 10.21
CA MET A 1 19.80 37.37 10.00
C MET A 1 20.44 37.53 8.61
N ASN A 2 21.77 37.64 8.53
CA ASN A 2 22.47 37.96 7.26
C ASN A 2 22.93 36.73 6.46
N TYR A 3 22.68 35.51 6.95
CA TYR A 3 22.93 34.27 6.22
C TYR A 3 21.60 33.55 6.06
N LYS A 4 21.22 33.30 4.80
CA LYS A 4 20.10 32.43 4.48
C LYS A 4 20.63 30.99 4.56
N THR A 5 20.15 30.24 5.54
CA THR A 5 20.55 28.83 5.76
C THR A 5 19.42 27.86 5.47
N ASP A 6 18.22 28.37 5.22
CA ASP A 6 16.98 27.61 5.10
C ASP A 6 16.43 27.62 3.65
N ASP A 7 15.77 26.54 3.26
CA ASP A 7 15.14 26.31 1.94
C ASP A 7 16.00 26.62 0.70
N LEU A 8 17.33 26.54 0.84
CA LEU A 8 18.27 26.91 -0.23
C LEU A 8 18.18 26.06 -1.50
N ARG A 9 17.55 24.88 -1.41
CA ARG A 9 17.37 23.92 -2.52
C ARG A 9 15.92 23.47 -2.68
N ILE A 10 14.98 24.26 -2.18
CA ILE A 10 13.55 23.95 -2.25
C ILE A 10 12.92 24.82 -3.34
N GLU A 11 12.41 24.20 -4.40
CA GLU A 11 11.72 24.93 -5.47
C GLU A 11 10.36 25.46 -5.00
N SER A 12 9.59 24.63 -4.29
CA SER A 12 8.33 25.03 -3.68
C SER A 12 7.90 24.05 -2.58
N ILE A 13 7.10 24.55 -1.63
CA ILE A 13 6.40 23.74 -0.63
C ILE A 13 4.92 24.05 -0.77
N LYS A 14 4.09 23.01 -0.86
CA LYS A 14 2.63 23.12 -0.96
C LYS A 14 2.00 22.30 0.15
N ALA A 15 0.93 22.83 0.73
CA ALA A 15 0.15 22.09 1.72
C ALA A 15 -0.56 20.89 1.09
N VAL A 16 -0.56 19.78 1.81
CA VAL A 16 -1.31 18.57 1.47
C VAL A 16 -2.51 18.50 2.41
N THR A 17 -3.70 18.15 1.88
CA THR A 17 -4.91 17.91 2.66
C THR A 17 -4.62 16.90 3.76
N THR A 18 -5.12 17.13 4.98
CA THR A 18 -4.81 16.25 6.11
C THR A 18 -5.45 14.86 5.91
N PRO A 19 -4.88 13.79 6.51
CA PRO A 19 -5.50 12.47 6.48
C PRO A 19 -6.94 12.48 7.00
N LEU A 20 -7.22 13.24 8.07
CA LEU A 20 -8.54 13.34 8.66
C LEU A 20 -9.58 13.89 7.68
N GLU A 21 -9.23 14.92 6.90
CA GLU A 21 -10.12 15.51 5.90
C GLU A 21 -10.40 14.52 4.76
N VAL A 22 -9.36 13.88 4.21
CA VAL A 22 -9.53 12.89 3.13
C VAL A 22 -10.35 11.68 3.60
N CYS A 23 -10.14 11.21 4.84
CA CYS A 23 -10.91 10.12 5.42
C CYS A 23 -12.36 10.51 5.74
N LYS A 24 -12.64 11.79 6.02
CA LYS A 24 -14.03 12.28 6.16
C LYS A 24 -14.74 12.41 4.82
N GLU A 25 -14.03 12.84 3.78
CA GLU A 25 -14.57 12.91 2.42
C GLU A 25 -14.88 11.52 1.85
N ILE A 26 -14.02 10.54 2.14
CA ILE A 26 -14.12 9.16 1.65
C ILE A 26 -14.09 8.21 2.87
N PRO A 27 -15.19 8.10 3.62
CA PRO A 27 -15.24 7.25 4.81
C PRO A 27 -15.19 5.77 4.42
N ILE A 28 -14.57 4.95 5.27
CA ILE A 28 -14.67 3.50 5.13
C ILE A 28 -16.11 3.05 5.35
N THR A 29 -16.63 2.20 4.48
CA THR A 29 -17.96 1.61 4.62
C THR A 29 -17.90 0.30 5.39
N GLU A 30 -19.04 -0.16 5.91
CA GLU A 30 -19.13 -1.40 6.67
C GLU A 30 -18.62 -2.61 5.86
N GLN A 31 -19.01 -2.68 4.58
CA GLN A 31 -18.57 -3.75 3.70
C GLN A 31 -17.05 -3.70 3.47
N ALA A 32 -16.48 -2.52 3.25
CA ALA A 32 -15.03 -2.37 3.07
C ALA A 32 -14.24 -2.72 4.34
N ALA A 33 -14.75 -2.30 5.51
CA ALA A 33 -14.19 -2.65 6.81
C ALA A 33 -14.23 -4.17 7.04
N LYS A 34 -15.35 -4.83 6.70
CA LYS A 34 -15.51 -6.28 6.79
C LYS A 34 -14.52 -7.01 5.88
N THR A 35 -14.42 -6.62 4.61
CA THR A 35 -13.45 -7.20 3.66
C THR A 35 -12.03 -7.10 4.23
N THR A 36 -11.64 -5.91 4.70
CA THR A 36 -10.29 -5.67 5.25
C THR A 36 -10.04 -6.49 6.52
N ALA A 37 -10.95 -6.44 7.50
CA ALA A 37 -10.79 -7.09 8.78
C ALA A 37 -10.75 -8.62 8.66
N LEU A 38 -11.67 -9.21 7.87
CA LEU A 38 -11.69 -10.65 7.64
C LEU A 38 -10.45 -11.13 6.89
N THR A 39 -9.97 -10.36 5.90
CA THR A 39 -8.74 -10.72 5.17
C THR A 39 -7.52 -10.66 6.08
N ARG A 40 -7.36 -9.61 6.90
CA ARG A 40 -6.27 -9.54 7.89
C ARG A 40 -6.30 -10.73 8.85
N LYS A 41 -7.49 -11.10 9.35
CA LYS A 41 -7.66 -12.28 10.20
C LYS A 41 -7.28 -13.57 9.48
N ALA A 42 -7.67 -13.73 8.21
CA ALA A 42 -7.33 -14.90 7.40
C ALA A 42 -5.81 -15.00 7.18
N ILE A 43 -5.14 -13.90 6.82
CA ILE A 43 -3.68 -13.86 6.70
C ILE A 43 -3.03 -14.29 8.02
N HIS A 44 -3.50 -13.76 9.16
CA HIS A 44 -2.99 -14.15 10.46
C HIS A 44 -3.13 -15.66 10.73
N GLN A 45 -4.29 -16.27 10.43
CA GLN A 45 -4.46 -17.71 10.59
C GLN A 45 -3.49 -18.52 9.71
N ILE A 46 -3.25 -18.09 8.47
CA ILE A 46 -2.29 -18.73 7.56
C ILE A 46 -0.86 -18.60 8.09
N LEU A 47 -0.44 -17.40 8.54
CA LEU A 47 0.90 -17.17 9.09
C LEU A 47 1.16 -17.98 10.38
N HIS A 48 0.12 -18.27 11.15
CA HIS A 48 0.19 -19.13 12.34
C HIS A 48 -0.13 -20.61 12.05
N ASN A 49 -0.20 -21.00 10.78
CA ASN A 49 -0.37 -22.39 10.33
C ASN A 49 -1.70 -23.05 10.75
N ASN A 50 -2.71 -22.24 11.12
CA ASN A 50 -4.07 -22.65 11.47
C ASN A 50 -5.00 -22.73 10.25
N ASP A 51 -4.56 -22.18 9.11
CA ASP A 51 -5.21 -22.25 7.80
C ASP A 51 -4.12 -22.67 6.78
N LYS A 52 -4.42 -23.63 5.91
CA LYS A 52 -3.47 -24.21 4.96
C LYS A 52 -3.50 -23.56 3.58
N ARG A 53 -4.38 -22.59 3.38
CA ARG A 53 -4.49 -21.86 2.11
C ARG A 53 -3.22 -21.09 1.79
N LEU A 54 -2.96 -20.91 0.50
CA LEU A 54 -1.85 -20.11 0.01
C LEU A 54 -2.27 -18.64 -0.15
N ILE A 55 -1.48 -17.72 0.42
CA ILE A 55 -1.66 -16.28 0.17
C ILE A 55 -1.14 -15.97 -1.23
N VAL A 56 -1.97 -15.33 -2.06
CA VAL A 56 -1.62 -14.94 -3.43
C VAL A 56 -1.80 -13.44 -3.58
N ILE A 57 -0.68 -12.70 -3.69
CA ILE A 57 -0.69 -11.28 -4.01
C ILE A 57 -0.55 -11.12 -5.53
N SER A 58 -1.62 -10.74 -6.22
CA SER A 58 -1.67 -10.68 -7.69
C SER A 58 -2.31 -9.40 -8.21
N GLY A 59 -1.73 -8.81 -9.26
CA GLY A 59 -2.25 -7.60 -9.87
C GLY A 59 -1.19 -6.79 -10.62
N PRO A 60 -1.55 -5.59 -11.12
CA PRO A 60 -0.64 -4.74 -11.89
C PRO A 60 0.63 -4.36 -11.10
N CYS A 61 1.72 -4.08 -11.82
CA CYS A 61 2.97 -3.68 -11.17
C CYS A 61 2.81 -2.34 -10.41
N SER A 62 2.07 -1.40 -11.00
CA SER A 62 1.64 -0.12 -10.44
C SER A 62 0.33 0.32 -11.11
N ILE A 63 -0.60 0.88 -10.34
CA ILE A 63 -1.87 1.42 -10.84
C ILE A 63 -1.62 2.82 -11.40
N HIS A 64 -1.96 3.04 -12.67
CA HIS A 64 -1.95 4.36 -13.32
C HIS A 64 -3.34 4.78 -13.84
N ASP A 65 -4.23 3.81 -14.05
CA ASP A 65 -5.61 4.01 -14.48
C ASP A 65 -6.57 3.30 -13.49
N VAL A 66 -7.44 4.10 -12.87
CA VAL A 66 -8.44 3.63 -11.88
C VAL A 66 -9.50 2.75 -12.54
N SER A 67 -9.91 3.05 -13.76
CA SER A 67 -10.95 2.30 -14.48
C SER A 67 -10.45 0.90 -14.83
N ALA A 68 -9.24 0.81 -15.39
CA ALA A 68 -8.60 -0.48 -15.67
C ALA A 68 -8.35 -1.29 -14.39
N ALA A 69 -8.03 -0.64 -13.26
CA ALA A 69 -7.87 -1.33 -11.99
C ALA A 69 -9.19 -1.96 -11.50
N LYS A 70 -10.31 -1.23 -11.62
CA LYS A 70 -11.64 -1.76 -11.27
C LYS A 70 -12.08 -2.89 -12.19
N GLU A 71 -11.77 -2.80 -13.49
CA GLU A 71 -12.03 -3.88 -14.44
C GLU A 71 -11.20 -5.13 -14.12
N TYR A 72 -9.92 -4.96 -13.74
CA TYR A 72 -9.11 -6.07 -13.28
C TYR A 72 -9.72 -6.72 -12.04
N ALA A 73 -10.19 -5.92 -11.08
CA ALA A 73 -10.82 -6.40 -9.87
C ALA A 73 -12.12 -7.17 -10.12
N SER A 74 -12.95 -6.71 -11.07
CA SER A 74 -14.19 -7.41 -11.42
C SER A 74 -13.93 -8.78 -12.05
N ARG A 75 -12.80 -8.93 -12.78
CA ARG A 75 -12.34 -10.23 -13.30
C ARG A 75 -11.68 -11.09 -12.22
N LEU A 76 -11.01 -10.48 -11.24
CA LEU A 76 -10.37 -11.19 -10.14
C LEU A 76 -11.39 -11.74 -9.13
N LYS A 77 -12.46 -10.98 -8.85
CA LYS A 77 -13.51 -11.33 -7.88
C LYS A 77 -14.08 -12.75 -8.03
N PRO A 78 -14.53 -13.22 -9.21
CA PRO A 78 -15.02 -14.59 -9.35
C PRO A 78 -13.92 -15.65 -9.12
N LEU A 79 -12.64 -15.32 -9.33
CA LEU A 79 -11.52 -16.22 -9.03
C LEU A 79 -11.24 -16.30 -7.53
N ILE A 80 -11.40 -15.19 -6.80
CA ILE A 80 -11.32 -15.16 -5.33
C ILE A 80 -12.34 -16.13 -4.75
N GLU A 81 -13.57 -16.13 -5.26
CA GLU A 81 -14.64 -17.02 -4.80
C GLU A 81 -14.38 -18.46 -5.20
N LYS A 82 -14.07 -18.71 -6.47
CA LYS A 82 -13.81 -20.04 -7.02
C LYS A 82 -12.70 -20.80 -6.30
N TYR A 83 -11.64 -20.11 -5.89
CA TYR A 83 -10.47 -20.73 -5.25
C TYR A 83 -10.40 -20.47 -3.75
N SER A 84 -11.50 -20.04 -3.12
CA SER A 84 -11.50 -19.61 -1.72
C SER A 84 -11.13 -20.71 -0.71
N ASP A 85 -11.31 -21.98 -1.07
CA ASP A 85 -10.93 -23.15 -0.26
C ASP A 85 -9.42 -23.39 -0.23
N ASP A 86 -8.69 -22.99 -1.29
CA ASP A 86 -7.26 -23.27 -1.47
C ASP A 86 -6.39 -22.01 -1.39
N LEU A 87 -6.93 -20.85 -1.79
CA LEU A 87 -6.19 -19.61 -2.00
C LEU A 87 -6.84 -18.44 -1.23
N LEU A 88 -6.00 -17.63 -0.58
CA LEU A 88 -6.34 -16.29 -0.13
C LEU A 88 -5.78 -15.27 -1.12
N ILE A 89 -6.57 -14.95 -2.13
CA ILE A 89 -6.19 -14.02 -3.21
C ILE A 89 -6.43 -12.58 -2.75
N ILE A 90 -5.38 -11.75 -2.88
CA ILE A 90 -5.38 -10.33 -2.55
C ILE A 90 -4.88 -9.56 -3.78
N MET A 91 -5.63 -8.53 -4.17
CA MET A 91 -5.25 -7.69 -5.31
C MET A 91 -4.03 -6.85 -4.95
N ARG A 92 -3.02 -6.86 -5.82
CA ARG A 92 -1.88 -5.95 -5.75
C ARG A 92 -2.29 -4.55 -6.24
N VAL A 93 -2.30 -3.58 -5.33
CA VAL A 93 -2.70 -2.18 -5.57
C VAL A 93 -1.55 -1.24 -5.17
N TYR A 94 -0.50 -1.23 -5.98
CA TYR A 94 0.69 -0.40 -5.73
C TYR A 94 0.56 0.90 -6.51
N PHE A 95 0.75 2.05 -5.88
CA PHE A 95 0.59 3.34 -6.55
C PHE A 95 1.86 3.86 -7.20
N GLU A 96 3.02 3.40 -6.73
CA GLU A 96 4.32 3.84 -7.21
C GLU A 96 5.28 2.65 -7.31
N LYS A 97 6.27 2.79 -8.21
CA LYS A 97 7.44 1.92 -8.28
C LYS A 97 8.68 2.75 -7.95
N PRO A 98 9.45 2.43 -6.90
CA PRO A 98 10.67 3.16 -6.58
C PRO A 98 11.71 3.00 -7.70
N ARG A 99 12.22 4.13 -8.21
CA ARG A 99 13.19 4.19 -9.32
C ARG A 99 14.44 4.97 -8.93
N THR A 100 15.59 4.55 -9.46
CA THR A 100 16.87 5.27 -9.37
C THR A 100 17.04 6.33 -10.47
N THR A 101 16.31 6.19 -11.58
CA THR A 101 16.32 7.12 -12.72
C THR A 101 15.05 7.97 -12.76
N VAL A 102 15.07 9.02 -13.60
CA VAL A 102 13.90 9.87 -13.88
C VAL A 102 12.78 9.01 -14.52
N GLY A 103 11.54 9.31 -14.14
CA GLY A 103 10.33 8.69 -14.66
C GLY A 103 9.12 9.02 -13.80
N TRP A 104 7.93 8.63 -14.25
CA TRP A 104 6.67 8.83 -13.54
C TRP A 104 6.73 8.39 -12.07
N LYS A 105 6.17 9.20 -11.18
CA LYS A 105 6.28 9.05 -9.71
C LYS A 105 5.09 8.32 -9.07
N GLY A 106 4.21 7.74 -9.87
CA GLY A 106 3.07 6.98 -9.37
C GLY A 106 1.78 7.81 -9.25
N LEU A 107 0.66 7.12 -9.05
CA LEU A 107 -0.69 7.69 -9.09
C LEU A 107 -0.91 8.72 -7.99
N ILE A 108 -0.36 8.50 -6.80
CA ILE A 108 -0.48 9.46 -5.70
C ILE A 108 0.28 10.74 -6.04
N ASN A 109 1.53 10.62 -6.50
CA ASN A 109 2.37 11.78 -6.75
C ASN A 109 1.96 12.54 -8.00
N ASP A 110 1.69 11.85 -9.11
CA ASP A 110 1.41 12.45 -10.42
C ASP A 110 0.22 11.75 -11.11
N PRO A 111 -1.02 11.98 -10.63
CA PRO A 111 -2.21 11.26 -11.09
C PRO A 111 -2.62 11.55 -12.53
N SER A 112 -2.14 12.65 -13.11
CA SER A 112 -2.49 13.06 -14.49
C SER A 112 -1.45 12.62 -15.52
N LEU A 113 -0.36 11.95 -15.10
CA LEU A 113 0.73 11.48 -15.98
C LEU A 113 1.40 12.62 -16.79
N ASP A 114 1.39 13.84 -16.25
CA ASP A 114 1.83 15.07 -16.93
C ASP A 114 2.89 15.86 -16.13
N ASN A 115 3.40 15.30 -15.02
CA ASN A 115 4.28 15.96 -14.06
C ASN A 115 3.67 17.20 -13.37
N SER A 116 2.33 17.28 -13.27
CA SER A 116 1.66 18.34 -12.50
C SER A 116 1.81 18.18 -10.99
N PHE A 117 2.18 16.98 -10.53
CA PHE A 117 2.37 16.62 -9.12
C PHE A 117 1.17 16.95 -8.22
N ASN A 118 -0.05 16.71 -8.71
CA ASN A 118 -1.27 16.97 -7.94
C ASN A 118 -1.54 15.88 -6.88
N ILE A 119 -0.76 15.92 -5.79
CA ILE A 119 -0.81 14.94 -4.69
C ILE A 119 -2.21 14.88 -4.05
N ASN A 120 -2.87 16.03 -3.87
CA ASN A 120 -4.21 16.10 -3.28
C ASN A 120 -5.27 15.35 -4.12
N LYS A 121 -5.16 15.39 -5.45
CA LYS A 121 -5.98 14.57 -6.36
C LYS A 121 -5.58 13.10 -6.26
N GLY A 122 -4.28 12.80 -6.26
CA GLY A 122 -3.77 11.44 -6.21
C GLY A 122 -4.17 10.67 -4.94
N LEU A 123 -4.13 11.33 -3.78
CA LEU A 123 -4.57 10.75 -2.50
C LEU A 123 -6.06 10.37 -2.52
N ARG A 124 -6.92 11.23 -3.07
CA ARG A 124 -8.36 10.96 -3.21
C ARG A 124 -8.62 9.81 -4.17
N LEU A 125 -7.92 9.78 -5.31
CA LEU A 125 -8.04 8.68 -6.28
C LEU A 125 -7.58 7.35 -5.68
N ALA A 126 -6.44 7.34 -4.99
CA ALA A 126 -5.92 6.14 -4.34
C ALA A 126 -6.87 5.61 -3.26
N ARG A 127 -7.35 6.50 -2.37
CA ARG A 127 -8.29 6.12 -1.31
C ARG A 127 -9.63 5.64 -1.87
N GLN A 128 -10.21 6.36 -2.84
CA GLN A 128 -11.48 5.96 -3.46
C GLN A 128 -11.35 4.60 -4.15
N LEU A 129 -10.27 4.36 -4.91
CA LEU A 129 -10.04 3.06 -5.54
C LEU A 129 -9.98 1.95 -4.48
N LEU A 130 -9.22 2.14 -3.40
CA LEU A 130 -9.13 1.14 -2.34
C LEU A 130 -10.48 0.88 -1.65
N LEU A 131 -11.28 1.93 -1.45
CA LEU A 131 -12.63 1.80 -0.92
C LEU A 131 -13.48 0.94 -1.87
N ASP A 132 -13.56 1.33 -3.14
CA ASP A 132 -14.37 0.64 -4.15
C ASP A 132 -13.99 -0.85 -4.27
N LEU A 133 -12.69 -1.17 -4.26
CA LEU A 133 -12.20 -2.54 -4.32
C LEU A 133 -12.66 -3.36 -3.11
N ASN A 134 -12.54 -2.81 -1.91
CA ASN A 134 -12.96 -3.50 -0.69
C ASN A 134 -14.49 -3.63 -0.60
N GLU A 135 -15.26 -2.68 -1.13
CA GLU A 135 -16.72 -2.78 -1.27
C GLU A 135 -17.13 -3.89 -2.24
N MET A 136 -16.37 -4.08 -3.32
CA MET A 136 -16.52 -5.23 -4.23
C MET A 136 -16.14 -6.57 -3.57
N GLY A 137 -15.64 -6.57 -2.33
CA GLY A 137 -15.14 -7.77 -1.66
C GLY A 137 -13.81 -8.26 -2.23
N VAL A 138 -13.03 -7.37 -2.84
CA VAL A 138 -11.68 -7.63 -3.36
C VAL A 138 -10.67 -6.96 -2.42
N PRO A 139 -9.97 -7.73 -1.55
CA PRO A 139 -9.02 -7.14 -0.62
C PRO A 139 -7.80 -6.60 -1.36
N ALA A 140 -7.27 -5.48 -0.87
CA ALA A 140 -6.12 -4.80 -1.45
C ALA A 140 -4.83 -5.00 -0.62
N GLY A 141 -3.71 -5.20 -1.31
CA GLY A 141 -2.36 -5.18 -0.76
C GLY A 141 -1.49 -4.13 -1.45
N THR A 142 -0.68 -3.39 -0.68
CA THR A 142 0.15 -2.30 -1.20
C THR A 142 1.59 -2.34 -0.66
N GLU A 143 2.47 -1.50 -1.19
CA GLU A 143 3.83 -1.27 -0.68
C GLU A 143 3.91 0.11 -0.03
N TYR A 144 4.44 0.16 1.18
CA TYR A 144 4.61 1.41 1.91
C TYR A 144 6.01 1.97 1.64
N LEU A 145 6.07 3.08 0.89
CA LEU A 145 7.30 3.72 0.44
C LEU A 145 7.72 4.93 1.30
N ASP A 146 6.81 5.45 2.10
CA ASP A 146 7.02 6.57 3.01
C ASP A 146 6.20 6.40 4.30
N LEU A 147 6.39 7.31 5.24
CA LEU A 147 5.84 7.25 6.60
C LEU A 147 4.52 8.04 6.77
N ILE A 148 4.09 8.76 5.74
CA ILE A 148 2.96 9.71 5.79
C ILE A 148 1.74 9.15 5.06
N THR A 149 1.92 8.68 3.82
CA THR A 149 0.89 8.04 2.99
C THR A 149 0.09 6.95 3.71
N PRO A 150 0.67 6.10 4.60
CA PRO A 150 -0.10 5.14 5.38
C PRO A 150 -1.32 5.74 6.10
N GLN A 151 -1.24 6.98 6.60
CA GLN A 151 -2.33 7.64 7.34
C GLN A 151 -3.58 7.88 6.49
N TYR A 152 -3.45 7.90 5.16
CA TYR A 152 -4.55 8.17 4.23
C TYR A 152 -5.30 6.92 3.78
N VAL A 153 -4.70 5.73 3.92
CA VAL A 153 -5.18 4.53 3.21
C VAL A 153 -5.13 3.23 4.02
N THR A 154 -4.40 3.19 5.14
CA THR A 154 -4.11 1.91 5.83
C THR A 154 -5.35 1.22 6.37
N ASP A 155 -6.43 1.93 6.67
CA ASP A 155 -7.72 1.35 7.05
C ASP A 155 -8.34 0.44 5.96
N LEU A 156 -7.91 0.59 4.70
CA LEU A 156 -8.39 -0.17 3.54
C LEU A 156 -7.37 -1.20 3.01
N ILE A 157 -6.24 -1.39 3.68
CA ILE A 157 -5.16 -2.30 3.27
C ILE A 157 -5.22 -3.60 4.07
N SER A 158 -5.33 -4.73 3.38
CA SER A 158 -5.34 -6.05 4.01
C SER A 158 -3.95 -6.65 4.22
N TRP A 159 -2.97 -6.27 3.38
CA TRP A 159 -1.59 -6.74 3.45
C TRP A 159 -0.61 -5.65 3.00
N GLY A 160 0.51 -5.50 3.70
CA GLY A 160 1.55 -4.52 3.40
C GLY A 160 2.85 -5.16 2.94
N ALA A 161 3.59 -4.47 2.07
CA ALA A 161 4.97 -4.81 1.73
C ALA A 161 5.94 -3.70 2.16
N ILE A 162 7.12 -4.11 2.62
CA ILE A 162 8.32 -3.28 2.66
C ILE A 162 9.29 -3.78 1.60
N GLY A 163 9.69 -2.87 0.71
CA GLY A 163 10.50 -3.16 -0.47
C GLY A 163 11.92 -3.63 -0.14
N ALA A 164 12.58 -4.23 -1.13
CA ALA A 164 13.97 -4.67 -1.00
C ALA A 164 14.95 -3.52 -0.68
N ARG A 165 14.63 -2.30 -1.13
CA ARG A 165 15.44 -1.08 -0.91
C ARG A 165 15.15 -0.38 0.42
N THR A 166 14.07 -0.76 1.10
CA THR A 166 13.64 -0.14 2.37
C THR A 166 13.57 -1.14 3.52
N THR A 167 13.75 -2.44 3.27
CA THR A 167 13.75 -3.49 4.32
C THR A 167 14.85 -3.29 5.36
N GLU A 168 15.99 -2.71 4.98
CA GLU A 168 17.08 -2.38 5.92
C GLU A 168 16.90 -1.02 6.61
N SER A 169 15.94 -0.20 6.16
CA SER A 169 15.66 1.11 6.74
C SER A 169 14.98 0.97 8.10
N GLN A 170 15.61 1.53 9.14
CA GLN A 170 15.06 1.50 10.49
C GLN A 170 13.66 2.11 10.56
N VAL A 171 13.45 3.29 9.96
CA VAL A 171 12.14 3.97 10.00
C VAL A 171 11.02 3.17 9.30
N HIS A 172 11.36 2.35 8.31
CA HIS A 172 10.37 1.46 7.68
C HIS A 172 10.06 0.23 8.54
N ARG A 173 11.01 -0.23 9.35
CA ARG A 173 10.79 -1.29 10.35
C ARG A 173 9.93 -0.77 11.50
N GLU A 174 10.18 0.47 11.95
CA GLU A 174 9.34 1.18 12.93
C GLU A 174 7.93 1.45 12.40
N LEU A 175 7.80 1.85 11.12
CA LEU A 175 6.49 1.91 10.49
C LEU A 175 5.79 0.56 10.55
N ALA A 176 6.48 -0.51 10.16
CA ALA A 176 5.92 -1.85 10.10
C ALA A 176 5.47 -2.40 11.45
N SER A 177 6.08 -1.99 12.58
CA SER A 177 5.60 -2.38 13.91
C SER A 177 4.27 -1.72 14.29
N GLY A 178 3.95 -0.56 13.69
CA GLY A 178 2.70 0.16 13.89
C GLY A 178 1.61 -0.12 12.85
N LEU A 179 1.91 -0.85 11.76
CA LEU A 179 0.92 -1.13 10.71
C LEU A 179 -0.14 -2.12 11.19
N SER A 180 -1.41 -1.80 10.96
CA SER A 180 -2.55 -2.64 11.37
C SER A 180 -2.76 -3.90 10.52
N CYS A 181 -2.00 -4.06 9.43
CA CYS A 181 -2.06 -5.21 8.53
C CYS A 181 -0.79 -6.06 8.65
N PRO A 182 -0.84 -7.37 8.35
CA PRO A 182 0.36 -8.18 8.20
C PRO A 182 1.30 -7.62 7.13
N VAL A 183 2.61 -7.65 7.41
CA VAL A 183 3.66 -7.06 6.57
C VAL A 183 4.61 -8.14 6.04
N GLY A 184 4.90 -8.09 4.75
CA GLY A 184 5.99 -8.86 4.13
C GLY A 184 7.23 -7.99 3.87
N PHE A 185 8.38 -8.39 4.41
CA PHE A 185 9.68 -7.80 4.09
C PHE A 185 10.34 -8.55 2.94
N LYS A 186 10.74 -7.85 1.88
CA LYS A 186 11.50 -8.47 0.77
C LYS A 186 12.95 -8.69 1.19
N ASN A 187 13.59 -9.73 0.62
CA ASN A 187 15.05 -9.85 0.68
C ASN A 187 15.74 -8.69 -0.06
N GLY A 188 17.04 -8.53 0.19
CA GLY A 188 17.83 -7.47 -0.44
C GLY A 188 17.89 -7.61 -1.96
N THR A 189 18.23 -6.52 -2.67
CA THR A 189 18.27 -6.50 -4.14
C THR A 189 19.24 -7.52 -4.75
N TYR A 190 20.22 -7.98 -3.98
CA TYR A 190 21.20 -9.01 -4.38
C TYR A 190 20.91 -10.40 -3.77
N GLY A 191 19.73 -10.60 -3.18
CA GLY A 191 19.28 -11.89 -2.67
C GLY A 191 19.41 -12.11 -1.16
N THR A 192 20.11 -11.23 -0.43
CA THR A 192 20.37 -11.39 1.01
C THR A 192 19.07 -11.49 1.83
N THR A 193 18.85 -12.63 2.47
CA THR A 193 17.65 -12.90 3.29
C THR A 193 17.76 -12.38 4.72
N LYS A 194 18.98 -12.29 5.25
CA LYS A 194 19.24 -11.85 6.64
C LYS A 194 18.56 -10.52 6.98
N ILE A 195 18.61 -9.53 6.09
CA ILE A 195 18.01 -8.21 6.33
C ILE A 195 16.48 -8.27 6.54
N ALA A 196 15.81 -9.22 5.90
CA ALA A 196 14.36 -9.42 6.03
C ALA A 196 14.03 -10.11 7.36
N VAL A 197 14.84 -11.10 7.76
CA VAL A 197 14.72 -11.75 9.08
C VAL A 197 14.95 -10.75 10.21
N ASP A 198 15.99 -9.92 10.11
CA ASP A 198 16.27 -8.87 11.09
C ASP A 198 15.14 -7.83 11.13
N ALA A 199 14.53 -7.52 9.98
CA ALA A 199 13.38 -6.62 9.91
C ALA A 199 12.12 -7.20 10.59
N ILE A 200 11.85 -8.51 10.43
CA ILE A 200 10.76 -9.19 11.14
C ILE A 200 10.97 -9.05 12.65
N ASN A 201 12.16 -9.37 13.14
CA ASN A 201 12.47 -9.28 14.57
C ASN A 201 12.35 -7.84 15.11
N ALA A 202 12.74 -6.85 14.31
CA ALA A 202 12.61 -5.44 14.68
C ALA A 202 11.13 -5.00 14.73
N ALA A 203 10.31 -5.43 13.77
CA ALA A 203 8.90 -5.04 13.69
C ALA A 203 8.01 -5.71 14.75
N THR A 204 8.50 -6.76 15.43
CA THR A 204 7.78 -7.43 16.53
C THR A 204 8.06 -6.82 17.91
N ARG A 205 8.95 -5.84 18.01
CA ARG A 205 9.26 -5.13 19.26
C ARG A 205 8.45 -3.84 19.35
#